data_AF-A0AA51UFE1-F1
#
_entry.id   AF-A0AA51UFE1-F1
#
_cell.length_a   1.000
_cell.length_b   1.000
_cell.length_c   1.000
_cell.angle_alpha   90.00
_cell.angle_beta   90.00
_cell.angle_gamma   90.00
#
_symmetry.space_group_name_H-M   'P 1'
#
loop_
_entity.id
_entity.type
_entity.pdbx_description
1 polymer ?
#
loop_
_entity_poly.entity_id
_entity_poly.type
_entity_poly.pdbx_seq_one_letter_code
_entity_poly.pdbx_strand_id
1 'polypeptide(L)'
;MDEILLLPAAIFFLVIGLYNLYKAHKKKESYIPVFVSLLMIISLLVMYFYPPLGVLCFFLSVLLAGYKWPAIKQYQQKRILDSFNKNDYSKELKIKELFIGNKLWGKLALKYGAKKAALIYSLYIGIALFLALYFIRTMDTPIKPGMSFILSFSATYLFVSYYHMHGYFKKFLAMKEINLKK
;
A
#
# COMPACT_ATOMS: atom_id res chain seq x y z
N MET A 1 -25.74 9.50 6.25
CA MET A 1 -24.39 9.02 5.89
C MET A 1 -23.50 10.23 6.00
N ASP A 2 -22.66 10.29 7.03
CA ASP A 2 -22.13 11.57 7.50
C ASP A 2 -21.19 12.20 6.47
N GLU A 3 -21.54 13.41 6.04
CA GLU A 3 -20.80 14.27 5.12
C GLU A 3 -19.32 14.42 5.53
N ILE A 4 -19.06 14.23 6.83
CA ILE A 4 -17.75 14.24 7.49
C ILE A 4 -16.76 13.23 6.90
N LEU A 5 -17.19 12.08 6.38
CA LEU A 5 -16.29 11.07 5.79
C LEU A 5 -16.16 11.19 4.26
N LEU A 6 -17.18 11.75 3.61
CA LEU A 6 -17.24 11.92 2.16
C LEU A 6 -16.25 12.98 1.68
N LEU A 7 -16.18 14.11 2.41
CA LEU A 7 -15.31 15.23 2.04
C LEU A 7 -13.81 14.88 2.15
N PRO A 8 -13.30 14.27 3.24
CA PRO A 8 -11.90 13.85 3.31
C PRO A 8 -11.55 12.79 2.26
N ALA A 9 -12.46 11.86 1.97
CA ALA A 9 -12.25 10.85 0.95
C ALA A 9 -12.16 11.47 -0.46
N ALA A 10 -13.05 12.40 -0.80
CA ALA A 10 -13.02 13.12 -2.06
C ALA A 10 -11.73 13.94 -2.22
N ILE A 11 -11.34 14.68 -1.17
CA ILE A 11 -10.07 15.43 -1.14
C ILE A 11 -8.87 14.50 -1.33
N PHE A 12 -8.85 13.35 -0.66
CA PHE A 12 -7.79 12.36 -0.80
C PHE A 12 -7.65 11.86 -2.24
N PHE A 13 -8.76 11.46 -2.87
CA PHE A 13 -8.73 11.01 -4.26
C PHE A 13 -8.38 12.12 -5.24
N LEU A 14 -8.77 13.38 -4.97
CA LEU A 14 -8.38 14.54 -5.75
C LEU A 14 -6.86 14.77 -5.68
N VAL A 15 -6.28 14.78 -4.49
CA VAL A 15 -4.83 14.95 -4.28
C VAL A 15 -4.05 13.82 -4.95
N ILE A 16 -4.48 12.57 -4.79
CA ILE A 16 -3.86 11.42 -5.47
C ILE A 16 -4.01 11.52 -6.99
N GLY A 17 -5.18 11.93 -7.48
CA GLY A 17 -5.44 12.13 -8.90
C GLY A 17 -4.50 13.16 -9.51
N LEU A 18 -4.35 14.31 -8.86
CA LEU A 18 -3.41 15.37 -9.28
C LEU A 18 -1.95 14.91 -9.23
N TYR A 19 -1.55 14.19 -8.18
CA TYR A 19 -0.21 13.61 -8.07
C TYR A 19 0.08 12.61 -9.20
N ASN A 20 -0.89 11.75 -9.51
CA ASN A 20 -0.78 10.78 -10.59
C ASN A 20 -0.79 11.47 -11.96
N LEU A 21 -1.56 12.54 -12.13
CA LEU A 21 -1.59 13.35 -13.35
C LEU A 21 -0.25 14.03 -13.59
N TYR A 22 0.33 14.63 -12.56
CA TYR A 22 1.67 15.19 -12.60
C TYR A 22 2.72 14.15 -13.01
N LYS A 23 2.64 12.94 -12.45
CA LYS A 23 3.54 11.84 -12.81
C LYS A 23 3.33 11.32 -14.23
N ALA A 24 2.08 11.15 -14.66
CA ALA A 24 1.76 10.74 -16.01
C ALA A 24 2.35 11.72 -17.03
N HIS A 25 2.21 13.02 -16.76
CA HIS A 25 2.72 14.07 -17.63
C HIS A 25 4.26 14.19 -17.59
N LYS A 26 4.85 14.29 -16.40
CA LYS A 26 6.30 14.56 -16.24
C LYS A 26 7.18 13.31 -16.42
N LYS A 27 6.68 12.13 -16.06
CA LYS A 27 7.43 10.86 -16.10
C LYS A 27 6.94 9.91 -17.19
N LYS A 28 6.01 10.34 -18.05
CA LYS A 28 5.36 9.51 -19.10
C LYS A 28 4.81 8.20 -18.53
N GLU A 29 4.34 8.24 -17.27
CA GLU A 29 3.67 7.11 -16.62
C GLU A 29 2.23 6.98 -17.14
N SER A 30 1.57 5.84 -16.89
CA SER A 30 0.20 5.60 -17.36
C SER A 30 -0.81 6.57 -16.76
N TYR A 31 -1.81 7.00 -17.55
CA TYR A 31 -2.95 7.81 -17.08
C TYR A 31 -4.02 6.99 -16.33
N ILE A 32 -3.92 5.66 -16.30
CA ILE A 32 -4.92 4.79 -15.64
C ILE A 32 -5.14 5.17 -14.16
N PRO A 33 -4.11 5.44 -13.33
CA PRO A 33 -4.31 5.85 -11.95
C PRO A 33 -5.07 7.19 -11.83
N VAL A 34 -4.97 8.07 -12.84
CA VAL A 34 -5.76 9.32 -12.90
C VAL A 34 -7.23 9.00 -13.15
N PHE A 35 -7.52 8.13 -14.12
CA PHE A 35 -8.89 7.67 -14.39
C PHE A 35 -9.51 6.95 -13.20
N VAL A 36 -8.76 6.10 -12.49
CA VAL A 36 -9.23 5.45 -11.27
C VAL A 36 -9.53 6.49 -10.17
N SER A 37 -8.66 7.47 -9.95
CA SER A 37 -8.93 8.55 -9.00
C SER A 37 -10.19 9.35 -9.36
N LEU A 38 -10.38 9.66 -10.65
CA LEU A 38 -11.59 10.35 -11.13
C LEU A 38 -12.86 9.51 -10.91
N LEU A 39 -12.83 8.23 -11.28
CA LEU A 39 -13.96 7.32 -11.08
C LEU A 39 -14.31 7.14 -9.60
N MET A 40 -13.30 7.15 -8.70
CA MET A 40 -13.53 7.13 -7.26
C MET A 40 -14.15 8.42 -6.74
N ILE A 41 -13.74 9.59 -7.25
CA ILE A 41 -14.38 10.88 -6.92
C ILE A 41 -15.83 10.91 -7.40
N ILE A 42 -16.07 10.49 -8.65
CA ILE A 42 -17.42 10.41 -9.24
C ILE A 42 -18.26 9.42 -8.44
N SER A 43 -17.71 8.26 -8.09
CA SER A 43 -18.39 7.26 -7.26
C SER A 43 -18.82 7.85 -5.92
N LEU A 44 -17.93 8.56 -5.22
CA LEU A 44 -18.24 9.20 -3.94
C LEU A 44 -19.32 10.29 -4.09
N LEU A 45 -19.19 11.18 -5.08
CA LEU A 45 -20.16 12.25 -5.33
C LEU A 45 -21.53 11.69 -5.70
N VAL A 46 -21.57 10.73 -6.63
CA VAL A 46 -22.82 10.11 -7.10
C VAL A 46 -23.45 9.27 -6.00
N MET A 47 -22.67 8.62 -5.14
CA MET A 47 -23.20 7.81 -4.03
C MET A 47 -23.99 8.66 -3.02
N TYR A 48 -23.76 9.97 -2.96
CA TYR A 48 -24.57 10.91 -2.16
C TYR A 48 -25.96 11.17 -2.78
N PHE A 49 -26.04 11.35 -4.10
CA PHE A 49 -27.31 11.68 -4.78
C PHE A 49 -28.09 10.45 -5.26
N TYR A 50 -27.39 9.43 -5.76
CA TYR A 50 -27.94 8.20 -6.33
C TYR A 50 -27.05 7.00 -5.96
N PRO A 51 -27.28 6.37 -4.78
CA PRO A 51 -26.45 5.30 -4.27
C PRO A 51 -26.18 4.14 -5.25
N PRO A 52 -27.16 3.64 -6.04
CA PRO A 52 -26.91 2.55 -6.99
C PRO A 52 -25.90 2.90 -8.08
N LEU A 53 -25.96 4.13 -8.60
CA LEU A 53 -25.04 4.61 -9.64
C LEU A 53 -23.62 4.83 -9.05
N GLY A 54 -23.54 5.29 -7.80
CA GLY A 54 -22.27 5.45 -7.09
C GLY A 54 -21.56 4.11 -6.84
N VAL A 55 -22.33 3.08 -6.46
CA VAL A 55 -21.85 1.71 -6.32
C VAL A 55 -21.37 1.15 -7.66
N LEU A 56 -22.08 1.41 -8.77
CA LEU A 56 -21.65 1.01 -10.12
C LEU A 56 -20.29 1.61 -10.48
N CYS A 57 -20.09 2.92 -10.25
CA CYS A 57 -18.81 3.60 -10.49
C CYS A 57 -17.68 3.04 -9.61
N PHE A 58 -17.97 2.65 -8.37
CA PHE A 58 -17.02 1.98 -7.49
C PHE A 58 -16.60 0.62 -8.08
N PHE A 59 -17.56 -0.22 -8.49
CA PHE A 59 -17.28 -1.51 -9.11
C PHE A 59 -16.46 -1.39 -10.39
N LEU A 60 -16.76 -0.42 -11.25
CA LEU A 60 -15.96 -0.15 -12.45
C LEU A 60 -14.51 0.22 -12.10
N SER A 61 -14.30 1.00 -11.05
CA SER A 61 -12.96 1.35 -10.54
C SER A 61 -12.21 0.12 -10.05
N VAL A 62 -12.88 -0.77 -9.31
CA VAL A 62 -12.32 -2.04 -8.81
C VAL A 62 -11.98 -2.97 -9.99
N LEU A 63 -12.84 -3.08 -10.99
CA LEU A 63 -12.59 -3.89 -12.19
C LEU A 63 -11.38 -3.38 -12.99
N LEU A 64 -11.28 -2.06 -13.19
CA LEU A 64 -10.12 -1.45 -13.84
C LEU A 64 -8.82 -1.70 -13.07
N ALA A 65 -8.86 -1.58 -11.74
CA ALA A 65 -7.73 -1.90 -10.88
C ALA A 65 -7.36 -3.39 -10.96
N GLY A 66 -8.37 -4.29 -10.97
CA GLY A 66 -8.20 -5.73 -11.13
C GLY A 66 -7.58 -6.11 -12.48
N TYR A 67 -8.08 -5.55 -13.58
CA TYR A 67 -7.55 -5.77 -14.92
C TYR A 67 -6.07 -5.35 -15.03
N LYS A 68 -5.68 -4.28 -14.35
CA LYS A 68 -4.30 -3.77 -14.35
C LYS A 68 -3.44 -4.29 -13.21
N TRP A 69 -3.97 -5.21 -12.40
CA TRP A 69 -3.25 -5.81 -11.28
C TRP A 69 -1.87 -6.38 -11.64
N PRO A 70 -1.68 -7.09 -12.78
CA PRO A 70 -0.36 -7.60 -13.13
C PRO A 70 0.68 -6.49 -13.33
N ALA A 71 0.30 -5.40 -14.01
CA ALA A 71 1.16 -4.25 -14.25
C ALA A 71 1.46 -3.50 -12.94
N ILE A 72 0.45 -3.31 -12.09
CA ILE A 72 0.60 -2.68 -10.77
C ILE A 72 1.58 -3.48 -9.92
N LYS A 73 1.42 -4.81 -9.88
CA LYS A 73 2.30 -5.71 -9.12
C LYS A 73 3.74 -5.64 -9.61
N GLN A 74 3.97 -5.65 -10.93
CA GLN A 74 5.31 -5.52 -11.51
C GLN A 74 5.95 -4.16 -11.17
N TYR A 75 5.20 -3.06 -11.31
CA TYR A 75 5.69 -1.72 -10.99
C TYR A 75 6.04 -1.58 -9.50
N GLN A 76 5.17 -2.06 -8.60
CA GLN A 76 5.44 -2.07 -7.17
C GLN A 76 6.68 -2.88 -6.83
N GLN A 77 6.79 -4.09 -7.38
CA GLN A 77 7.95 -4.94 -7.17
C GLN A 77 9.24 -4.24 -7.63
N LYS A 78 9.25 -3.66 -8.84
CA LYS A 78 10.42 -2.93 -9.36
C LYS A 78 10.79 -1.76 -8.45
N ARG A 79 9.81 -0.93 -8.06
CA ARG A 79 10.04 0.21 -7.16
C ARG A 79 10.61 -0.21 -5.80
N ILE A 80 10.10 -1.29 -5.22
CA ILE A 80 10.58 -1.82 -3.93
C ILE A 80 12.02 -2.35 -4.06
N LEU A 81 12.30 -3.15 -5.09
CA LEU A 81 13.64 -3.69 -5.35
C LEU A 81 14.65 -2.59 -5.65
N ASP A 82 14.30 -1.62 -6.48
CA ASP A 82 15.14 -0.45 -6.76
C ASP A 82 15.42 0.34 -5.49
N SER A 83 14.42 0.47 -4.60
CA SER A 83 14.59 1.13 -3.31
C SER A 83 15.55 0.37 -2.39
N PHE A 84 15.56 -0.97 -2.43
CA PHE A 84 16.55 -1.76 -1.68
C PHE A 84 17.94 -1.59 -2.27
N ASN A 85 18.08 -1.70 -3.59
CA ASN A 85 19.37 -1.65 -4.27
C ASN A 85 20.09 -0.29 -4.14
N LYS A 86 19.35 0.81 -3.98
CA LYS A 86 19.91 2.15 -3.76
C LYS A 86 20.51 2.35 -2.37
N ASN A 87 20.25 1.46 -1.41
CA ASN A 87 20.77 1.62 -0.06
C ASN A 87 22.16 1.03 0.08
N ASP A 88 23.01 1.78 0.80
CA ASP A 88 24.28 1.31 1.31
C ASP A 88 24.03 0.60 2.66
N TYR A 89 24.11 -0.72 2.65
CA TYR A 89 23.82 -1.56 3.82
C TYR A 89 24.99 -1.68 4.80
N SER A 90 26.19 -1.20 4.45
CA SER A 90 27.34 -1.16 5.35
C SER A 90 27.17 -0.08 6.44
N LYS A 91 26.52 1.04 6.09
CA LYS A 91 26.31 2.18 6.99
C LYS A 91 25.24 1.94 8.02
N GLU A 92 25.40 2.53 9.20
CA GLU A 92 24.42 2.51 10.28
C GLU A 92 23.05 3.05 9.85
N LEU A 93 22.00 2.64 10.58
CA LEU A 93 20.63 3.09 10.36
C LEU A 93 20.44 4.45 11.00
N LYS A 94 20.03 5.44 10.20
CA LYS A 94 19.59 6.73 10.76
C LYS A 94 18.19 6.58 11.36
N ILE A 95 17.85 7.42 12.35
CA ILE A 95 16.53 7.39 13.02
C ILE A 95 15.38 7.45 12.01
N LYS A 96 15.46 8.33 11.00
CA LYS A 96 14.46 8.43 9.93
C LYS A 96 14.27 7.13 9.14
N GLU A 97 15.31 6.31 9.02
CA GLU A 97 15.32 5.05 8.27
C GLU A 97 14.69 3.90 9.08
N LEU A 98 14.51 4.07 10.40
CA LEU A 98 13.77 3.12 11.24
C LEU A 98 12.26 3.21 11.01
N PHE A 99 11.75 4.42 10.77
CA PHE A 99 10.31 4.66 10.65
C PHE A 99 9.80 4.70 9.20
N ILE A 100 10.60 5.21 8.26
CA ILE A 100 10.14 5.52 6.89
C ILE A 100 11.00 4.81 5.82
N GLY A 101 12.08 4.12 6.24
CA GLY A 101 13.09 3.59 5.33
C GLY A 101 12.94 2.11 4.98
N ASN A 102 13.20 1.78 3.71
CA ASN A 102 13.36 0.40 3.25
C ASN A 102 14.71 -0.23 3.66
N LYS A 103 15.63 0.57 4.21
CA LYS A 103 16.98 0.15 4.59
C LYS A 103 16.98 -0.80 5.78
N LEU A 104 16.15 -0.55 6.81
CA LEU A 104 15.99 -1.44 7.96
C LEU A 104 15.60 -2.85 7.49
N TRP A 105 14.58 -2.91 6.64
CA TRP A 105 14.03 -4.15 6.11
C TRP A 105 15.04 -4.93 5.26
N GLY A 106 15.80 -4.22 4.41
CA GLY A 106 16.90 -4.85 3.66
C GLY A 106 18.03 -5.36 4.56
N LYS A 107 18.40 -4.65 5.64
CA LYS A 107 19.38 -5.14 6.63
C LYS A 107 18.88 -6.39 7.35
N LEU A 108 17.61 -6.42 7.76
CA LEU A 108 17.00 -7.60 8.37
C LEU A 108 16.98 -8.79 7.41
N ALA A 109 16.68 -8.55 6.13
CA ALA A 109 16.73 -9.58 5.10
C ALA A 109 18.15 -10.15 4.92
N LEU A 110 19.17 -9.30 4.90
CA LEU A 110 20.57 -9.74 4.80
C LEU A 110 21.03 -10.53 6.04
N LYS A 111 20.61 -10.11 7.24
CA LYS A 111 21.06 -10.73 8.50
C LYS A 111 20.33 -12.04 8.83
N TYR A 112 19.02 -12.10 8.60
CA TYR A 112 18.15 -13.19 9.07
C TYR A 112 17.46 -13.98 7.95
N GLY A 113 17.68 -13.57 6.70
CA GLY A 113 17.06 -14.18 5.52
C GLY A 113 15.65 -13.66 5.23
N ALA A 114 15.18 -13.96 4.02
CA ALA A 114 13.91 -13.45 3.49
C ALA A 114 12.68 -13.83 4.32
N LYS A 115 12.61 -15.07 4.84
CA LYS A 115 11.47 -15.56 5.63
C LYS A 115 11.30 -14.78 6.93
N LYS A 116 12.37 -14.63 7.71
CA LYS A 116 12.32 -13.94 9.01
C LYS A 116 12.07 -12.43 8.83
N ALA A 117 12.72 -11.80 7.86
CA ALA A 117 12.49 -10.40 7.56
C ALA A 117 11.06 -10.10 7.12
N ALA A 118 10.46 -10.97 6.29
CA ALA A 118 9.05 -10.86 5.90
C ALA A 118 8.11 -10.99 7.10
N LEU A 119 8.36 -11.95 8.00
CA LEU A 119 7.55 -12.13 9.20
C LEU A 119 7.57 -10.89 10.09
N ILE A 120 8.77 -10.35 10.37
CA ILE A 120 8.93 -9.15 11.22
C ILE A 120 8.23 -7.95 10.57
N TYR A 121 8.41 -7.75 9.27
CA TYR A 121 7.74 -6.68 8.53
C TYR A 121 6.22 -6.79 8.61
N SER A 122 5.68 -7.97 8.36
CA SER A 122 4.24 -8.19 8.33
C SER A 122 3.60 -8.12 9.72
N LEU A 123 4.30 -8.54 10.77
CA LEU A 123 3.89 -8.32 12.15
C LEU A 123 3.89 -6.83 12.49
N TYR A 124 4.94 -6.10 12.14
CA TYR A 124 5.04 -4.67 12.41
C TYR A 124 3.87 -3.89 11.80
N ILE A 125 3.58 -4.10 10.51
CA ILE A 125 2.45 -3.41 9.86
C ILE A 125 1.10 -3.99 10.31
N GLY A 126 0.99 -5.31 10.50
CA GLY A 126 -0.25 -5.93 10.97
C GLY A 126 -0.68 -5.43 12.35
N ILE A 127 0.28 -5.27 13.27
CA ILE A 127 0.03 -4.70 14.60
C ILE A 127 -0.33 -3.21 14.48
N ALA A 128 0.40 -2.43 13.67
CA ALA A 128 0.09 -1.01 13.47
C ALA A 128 -1.33 -0.82 12.90
N LEU A 129 -1.73 -1.66 11.94
CA LEU A 129 -3.06 -1.66 11.34
C LEU A 129 -4.14 -2.06 12.37
N PHE A 130 -3.89 -3.10 13.15
CA PHE A 130 -4.77 -3.51 14.23
C PHE A 130 -5.00 -2.37 15.24
N LEU A 131 -3.91 -1.73 15.70
CA LEU A 131 -3.97 -0.60 16.62
C LEU A 131 -4.74 0.59 16.03
N ALA A 132 -4.52 0.92 14.76
CA ALA A 132 -5.24 1.99 14.09
C ALA A 132 -6.75 1.71 14.02
N LEU A 133 -7.14 0.49 13.63
CA LEU A 133 -8.55 0.10 13.56
C LEU A 133 -9.19 0.00 14.95
N TYR A 134 -8.44 -0.47 15.94
CA TYR A 134 -8.87 -0.49 17.34
C TYR A 134 -9.10 0.93 17.87
N PHE A 135 -8.20 1.88 17.56
CA PHE A 135 -8.36 3.27 17.93
C PHE A 135 -9.62 3.87 17.31
N ILE A 136 -9.87 3.66 16.01
CA ILE A 136 -11.09 4.10 15.32
C ILE A 136 -12.34 3.55 16.01
N ARG A 137 -12.34 2.27 16.41
CA ARG A 137 -13.44 1.65 17.16
C ARG A 137 -13.71 2.35 18.50
N THR A 138 -12.68 2.80 19.20
CA THR A 138 -12.81 3.49 20.49
C THR A 138 -13.18 4.97 20.38
N MET A 139 -12.93 5.58 19.22
CA MET A 139 -13.33 6.96 18.97
C MET A 139 -14.84 7.06 18.73
N ASP A 140 -15.41 8.22 19.02
CA ASP A 140 -16.81 8.50 18.70
C ASP A 140 -16.95 8.84 17.21
N THR A 141 -16.74 7.82 16.39
CA THR A 141 -16.91 7.88 14.95
C THR A 141 -18.19 7.12 14.56
N PRO A 142 -18.86 7.55 13.47
CA PRO A 142 -20.07 6.87 12.99
C PRO A 142 -19.78 5.45 12.46
N ILE A 143 -18.53 5.14 12.15
CA ILE A 143 -18.09 3.82 11.69
C ILE A 143 -17.31 3.14 12.82
N LYS A 144 -17.97 2.26 13.57
CA LYS A 144 -17.35 1.45 14.62
C LYS A 144 -17.10 0.03 14.11
N PRO A 145 -15.89 -0.30 13.61
CA PRO A 145 -15.62 -1.64 13.11
C PRO A 145 -15.79 -2.69 14.23
N GLY A 146 -16.49 -3.77 13.91
CA GLY A 146 -16.65 -4.92 14.80
C GLY A 146 -15.31 -5.57 15.13
N MET A 147 -15.13 -6.11 16.34
CA MET A 147 -13.86 -6.74 16.73
C MET A 147 -13.51 -7.94 15.83
N SER A 148 -14.51 -8.71 15.41
CA SER A 148 -14.35 -9.79 14.43
C SER A 148 -13.79 -9.29 13.10
N PHE A 149 -14.31 -8.18 12.59
CA PHE A 149 -13.81 -7.53 11.38
C PHE A 149 -12.35 -7.12 11.56
N ILE A 150 -12.00 -6.40 12.64
CA ILE A 150 -10.64 -5.94 12.90
C ILE A 150 -9.65 -7.11 12.92
N LEU A 151 -9.99 -8.19 13.64
CA LEU A 151 -9.16 -9.39 13.72
C LEU A 151 -9.01 -10.06 12.35
N SER A 152 -10.11 -10.29 11.63
CA SER A 152 -10.08 -10.94 10.32
C SER A 152 -9.29 -10.13 9.28
N PHE A 153 -9.47 -8.80 9.27
CA PHE A 153 -8.82 -7.91 8.33
C PHE A 153 -7.33 -7.80 8.61
N SER A 154 -6.94 -7.63 9.88
CA SER A 154 -5.54 -7.55 10.29
C SER A 154 -4.80 -8.87 10.05
N ALA A 155 -5.44 -10.01 10.35
CA ALA A 155 -4.88 -11.34 10.08
C ALA A 155 -4.70 -11.57 8.57
N THR A 156 -5.72 -11.28 7.77
CA THR A 156 -5.65 -11.41 6.30
C THR A 156 -4.54 -10.53 5.74
N TYR A 157 -4.46 -9.27 6.19
CA TYR A 157 -3.42 -8.35 5.79
C TYR A 157 -2.02 -8.86 6.14
N LEU A 158 -1.84 -9.39 7.36
CA LEU A 158 -0.58 -9.97 7.81
C LEU A 158 -0.13 -11.11 6.88
N PHE A 159 -1.00 -12.06 6.56
CA PHE A 159 -0.67 -13.17 5.66
C PHE A 159 -0.33 -12.68 4.25
N VAL A 160 -1.16 -11.81 3.66
CA VAL A 160 -0.92 -11.26 2.32
C VAL A 160 0.39 -10.48 2.26
N SER A 161 0.64 -9.64 3.27
CA SER A 161 1.89 -8.89 3.43
C SER A 161 3.09 -9.83 3.50
N TYR A 162 2.99 -10.91 4.28
CA TYR A 162 4.07 -11.88 4.44
C TYR A 162 4.46 -12.51 3.11
N TYR A 163 3.47 -13.01 2.35
CA TYR A 163 3.72 -13.63 1.06
C TYR A 163 4.37 -12.68 0.06
N HIS A 164 3.88 -11.44 -0.02
CA HIS A 164 4.44 -10.44 -0.92
C HIS A 164 5.87 -10.06 -0.53
N MET A 165 6.11 -9.74 0.74
CA MET A 165 7.42 -9.28 1.21
C MET A 165 8.45 -10.39 1.21
N HIS A 166 8.07 -11.63 1.52
CA HIS A 166 8.94 -12.78 1.37
C HIS A 166 9.42 -12.92 -0.09
N GLY A 167 8.51 -12.78 -1.05
CA GLY A 167 8.85 -12.76 -2.47
C GLY A 167 9.83 -11.64 -2.84
N TYR A 168 9.62 -10.42 -2.32
CA TYR A 168 10.50 -9.29 -2.57
C TYR A 168 11.89 -9.46 -1.95
N PHE A 169 11.97 -9.90 -0.69
CA PHE A 169 13.25 -10.14 -0.04
C PHE A 169 14.03 -11.28 -0.68
N LYS A 170 13.35 -12.36 -1.10
CA LYS A 170 14.01 -13.47 -1.82
C LYS A 170 14.66 -12.96 -3.12
N LYS A 171 13.95 -12.14 -3.89
CA LYS A 171 14.49 -11.53 -5.13
C LYS A 171 15.63 -10.56 -4.83
N PHE A 172 15.52 -9.76 -3.78
CA PHE A 172 16.57 -8.83 -3.35
C PHE A 172 17.87 -9.58 -2.96
N LEU A 173 17.76 -10.64 -2.16
CA LEU A 173 18.92 -11.44 -1.75
C LEU A 173 19.61 -12.11 -2.95
N ALA A 174 18.82 -12.70 -3.86
CA ALA A 174 19.36 -13.31 -5.07
C ALA A 174 20.14 -12.30 -5.95
N MET A 175 19.66 -11.06 -6.08
CA MET A 175 20.38 -10.01 -6.81
C MET A 175 21.70 -9.62 -6.13
N LYS A 176 21.73 -9.58 -4.80
CA LYS A 176 22.96 -9.26 -4.05
C LYS A 176 24.00 -10.37 -4.15
N GLU A 177 23.59 -11.63 -4.11
CA GLU A 177 24.50 -12.76 -4.32
C GLU A 177 25.15 -12.75 -5.72
N ILE A 178 24.39 -12.43 -6.77
CA ILE A 178 24.92 -12.32 -8.14
C ILE A 178 25.95 -11.19 -8.25
N ASN A 179 25.69 -10.04 -7.63
CA ASN A 179 26.59 -8.89 -7.68
C ASN A 179 27.86 -9.05 -6.83
N LEU A 180 27.88 -9.98 -5.87
CA LEU A 180 29.08 -10.30 -5.07
C LEU A 180 29.98 -11.35 -5.75
N LYS A 181 29.48 -12.05 -6.77
CA LYS A 181 30.22 -13.04 -7.56
C LYS A 181 30.85 -12.47 -8.84
N LYS A 182 30.60 -11.20 -9.15
CA LYS A 182 31.25 -10.43 -10.22
C LYS A 182 32.30 -9.52 -9.63
#